data_AF-A0A482W375-F1
#
_entry.id   AF-A0A482W375-F1
#
_cell.length_a   1.000
_cell.length_b   1.000
_cell.length_c   1.000
_cell.angle_alpha   90.00
_cell.angle_beta   90.00
_cell.angle_gamma   90.00
#
_symmetry.space_group_name_H-M   'P 1'
#
loop_
_entity.id
_entity.type
_entity.pdbx_description
1 polymer ?
#
loop_
_entity_poly.entity_id
_entity_poly.type
_entity_poly.pdbx_seq_one_letter_code
_entity_poly.pdbx_strand_id
1 'polypeptide(L)'
;LSEDLGKKIIEAYEKGIKQKDISRIFSLHKSAVCKVIGRFKTRGNVIGIRKGRRPRKTTSTMNRRLKMITSKYPRKSAKQILQEL
;
A
#
# COMPACT_ATOMS: atom_id res chain seq x y z
N LEU A 1 0.45 -11.94 9.88
CA LEU A 1 -0.54 -13.02 9.76
C LEU A 1 -0.15 -13.84 8.55
N SER A 2 -0.02 -15.16 8.70
CA SER A 2 0.15 -16.06 7.53
C SER A 2 -1.09 -15.96 6.63
N GLU A 3 -0.90 -16.13 5.33
CA GLU A 3 -1.99 -16.14 4.34
C GLU A 3 -3.03 -17.22 4.66
N ASP A 4 -2.55 -18.42 5.04
CA ASP A 4 -3.40 -19.55 5.38
C ASP A 4 -4.29 -19.29 6.59
N LEU A 5 -3.75 -18.61 7.61
CA LEU A 5 -4.53 -18.25 8.80
C LEU A 5 -5.63 -17.25 8.46
N GLY A 6 -5.34 -16.31 7.56
CA GLY A 6 -6.32 -15.34 7.12
C GLY A 6 -7.45 -15.97 6.28
N LYS A 7 -7.14 -16.96 5.43
CA LYS A 7 -8.14 -17.75 4.68
C LYS A 7 -9.07 -18.50 5.63
N LYS A 8 -8.53 -19.20 6.64
CA LYS A 8 -9.32 -19.89 7.67
C LYS A 8 -10.25 -18.95 8.46
N ILE A 9 -9.80 -17.73 8.76
CA ILE A 9 -10.63 -16.71 9.41
C ILE A 9 -11.81 -16.30 8.53
N ILE A 10 -11.60 -16.19 7.22
CA ILE A 10 -12.65 -15.80 6.27
C ILE A 10 -13.63 -16.95 6.05
N GLU A 11 -13.17 -18.19 5.90
CA GLU A 11 -14.05 -19.36 5.84
C GLU A 11 -14.94 -19.45 7.09
N ALA A 12 -14.38 -19.21 8.28
CA ALA A 12 -15.15 -19.17 9.52
C ALA A 12 -16.19 -18.03 9.52
N TYR A 13 -15.82 -16.87 8.98
CA TYR A 13 -16.73 -15.73 8.85
C TYR A 13 -17.86 -15.98 7.83
N GLU A 14 -17.57 -16.63 6.70
CA GLU A 14 -18.55 -17.01 5.67
C GLU A 14 -19.54 -18.07 6.18
N LYS A 15 -19.08 -18.96 7.07
CA LYS A 15 -19.94 -19.89 7.83
C LYS A 15 -20.84 -19.21 8.87
N GLY A 16 -20.78 -17.88 9.00
CA GLY A 16 -21.61 -17.11 9.92
C GLY A 16 -21.10 -17.04 11.35
N ILE A 17 -19.87 -17.47 11.64
CA ILE A 17 -19.31 -17.42 12.99
C ILE A 17 -19.05 -15.96 13.39
N LYS A 18 -19.48 -15.58 14.60
CA LYS A 18 -19.29 -14.22 15.11
C LYS A 18 -17.80 -13.92 15.29
N GLN A 19 -17.39 -12.68 14.99
CA GLN A 19 -16.00 -12.23 15.06
C GLN A 19 -15.35 -12.44 16.45
N LYS A 20 -16.16 -12.34 17.53
CA LYS A 20 -15.72 -12.61 18.90
C LYS A 20 -15.30 -14.07 19.10
N ASP A 21 -16.03 -15.00 18.49
CA ASP A 21 -15.75 -16.43 18.62
C ASP A 21 -14.60 -16.84 17.71
N ILE A 22 -14.49 -16.26 16.52
CA ILE A 22 -13.30 -16.38 15.66
C ILE A 22 -12.03 -15.92 16.42
N SER A 23 -12.10 -14.79 17.14
CA SER A 23 -10.99 -14.29 17.95
C SER A 23 -10.55 -15.30 19.01
N ARG A 24 -11.50 -16.01 19.66
CA ARG A 24 -11.20 -17.06 20.64
C ARG A 24 -10.62 -18.32 19.98
N ILE A 25 -11.27 -18.81 18.93
CA ILE A 25 -10.88 -20.05 18.21
C ILE A 25 -9.43 -19.94 17.71
N PHE A 26 -9.08 -18.82 17.09
CA PHE A 26 -7.76 -18.61 16.51
C PHE A 26 -6.75 -17.95 17.45
N SER A 27 -7.13 -17.70 18.72
CA SER A 27 -6.29 -17.00 19.71
C SER A 27 -5.71 -15.68 19.18
N LEU A 28 -6.51 -14.93 18.44
CA LEU A 28 -6.13 -13.65 17.85
C LEU A 28 -6.83 -12.51 18.55
N HIS A 29 -6.14 -11.38 18.72
CA HIS A 29 -6.76 -10.17 19.23
C HIS A 29 -7.93 -9.73 18.31
N LYS A 30 -9.05 -9.31 18.91
CA LYS A 30 -10.28 -8.93 18.19
C LYS A 30 -10.02 -7.92 17.08
N SER A 31 -9.15 -6.93 17.31
CA SER A 31 -8.82 -5.91 16.30
C SER A 31 -8.13 -6.48 15.06
N ALA A 32 -7.37 -7.58 15.19
CA ALA A 32 -6.76 -8.26 14.06
C ALA A 32 -7.82 -8.96 13.20
N VAL A 33 -8.77 -9.67 13.83
CA VAL A 33 -9.91 -10.31 13.15
C VAL A 33 -10.76 -9.27 12.42
N CYS A 34 -11.11 -8.16 13.07
CA CYS A 34 -11.85 -7.07 12.42
C CYS A 34 -11.09 -6.48 11.22
N LYS A 35 -9.77 -6.29 11.32
CA LYS A 35 -8.93 -5.79 10.21
C LYS A 35 -8.89 -6.76 9.03
N VAL A 36 -8.80 -8.07 9.28
CA VAL A 36 -8.80 -9.08 8.22
C VAL A 36 -10.14 -9.08 7.49
N ILE A 37 -11.25 -9.17 8.23
CA ILE A 37 -12.61 -9.17 7.66
C ILE A 37 -12.90 -7.86 6.93
N GLY A 38 -12.50 -6.72 7.50
CA GLY A 38 -12.66 -5.41 6.85
C GLY A 38 -11.89 -5.30 5.52
N ARG A 39 -10.67 -5.85 5.45
CA ARG A 39 -9.90 -5.92 4.19
C ARG A 39 -10.55 -6.84 3.17
N PHE A 40 -11.02 -8.01 3.60
CA PHE A 40 -11.74 -8.94 2.73
C PHE A 40 -12.99 -8.28 2.13
N LYS A 41 -13.83 -7.64 2.96
CA LYS A 41 -15.03 -6.93 2.49
C LYS A 41 -14.74 -5.79 1.50
N THR A 42 -13.63 -5.07 1.68
CA THR A 42 -13.31 -3.89 0.87
C THR A 42 -12.52 -4.20 -0.39
N ARG A 43 -11.69 -5.25 -0.38
CA ARG A 43 -10.72 -5.54 -1.45
C ARG A 43 -10.83 -6.94 -2.03
N GLY A 44 -11.66 -7.82 -1.46
CA GLY A 44 -11.73 -9.25 -1.79
C GLY A 44 -10.51 -10.07 -1.34
N ASN A 45 -9.47 -9.42 -0.83
CA ASN A 45 -8.19 -10.06 -0.50
C ASN A 45 -7.88 -10.02 0.99
N VAL A 46 -7.33 -11.13 1.48
CA VAL A 46 -6.91 -11.35 2.87
C VAL A 46 -5.57 -10.69 3.17
N ILE A 47 -4.66 -10.78 2.19
CA ILE A 47 -3.30 -10.26 2.33
C ILE A 47 -3.32 -8.75 2.13
N GLY A 48 -2.65 -8.06 3.05
CA GLY A 48 -2.29 -6.67 2.81
C GLY A 48 -1.23 -6.62 1.72
N ILE A 49 -1.61 -6.25 0.49
CA ILE A 49 -0.65 -5.91 -0.56
C ILE A 49 0.28 -4.84 0.00
N ARG A 50 1.59 -5.13 0.06
CA ARG A 50 2.59 -4.11 0.41
C ARG A 50 2.48 -3.02 -0.64
N LYS A 51 2.07 -1.83 -0.23
CA LYS A 51 2.01 -0.68 -1.13
C LYS A 51 3.43 -0.45 -1.65
N GLY A 52 3.56 -0.36 -2.98
CA GLY A 52 4.80 0.08 -3.59
C GLY A 52 5.15 1.50 -3.15
N ARG A 53 6.36 1.95 -3.50
CA ARG A 53 6.72 3.36 -3.36
C ARG A 53 5.87 4.20 -4.30
N ARG A 54 5.73 5.49 -4.01
CA ARG A 54 5.09 6.44 -4.92
C ARG A 54 5.80 6.39 -6.28
N PRO A 55 5.09 6.13 -7.40
CA PRO A 55 5.69 6.13 -8.72
C PRO A 55 6.42 7.46 -8.96
N ARG A 56 7.67 7.38 -9.44
CA ARG A 56 8.47 8.55 -9.79
C ARG A 56 8.73 8.54 -11.28
N LYS A 57 8.42 9.65 -11.95
CA LYS A 57 8.76 9.88 -13.36
C LYS A 57 10.24 10.28 -13.54
N THR A 58 10.89 10.74 -12.48
CA THR A 58 12.26 11.26 -12.51
C THR A 58 13.21 10.45 -11.62
N THR A 59 14.46 10.32 -12.07
CA THR A 59 15.55 9.74 -11.28
C THR A 59 16.14 10.77 -10.31
N SER A 60 16.96 10.31 -9.35
CA SER A 60 17.66 11.20 -8.41
C SER A 60 18.64 12.15 -9.12
N THR A 61 19.32 11.66 -10.15
CA THR A 61 20.25 12.45 -10.98
C THR A 61 19.51 13.51 -11.80
N MET A 62 18.38 13.15 -12.42
CA MET A 62 17.52 14.12 -13.11
C MET A 62 17.03 15.22 -12.18
N ASN A 63 16.58 14.87 -10.97
CA ASN A 63 16.15 15.87 -9.98
C ASN A 63 17.27 16.82 -9.56
N ARG A 64 18.51 16.30 -9.42
CA ARG A 64 19.69 17.12 -9.14
C ARG A 64 19.97 18.09 -10.31
N ARG A 65 19.92 17.59 -11.54
CA ARG A 65 20.19 18.39 -12.75
C ARG A 65 19.12 19.46 -12.98
N LEU A 66 17.85 19.09 -12.82
CA LEU A 66 16.72 20.02 -12.80
C LEU A 66 16.95 21.15 -11.80
N LYS A 67 17.30 20.82 -10.55
CA LYS A 67 17.57 21.82 -9.51
C LYS A 67 18.75 22.74 -9.86
N MET A 68 19.82 22.22 -10.46
CA MET A 68 20.95 23.03 -10.89
C MET A 68 20.56 24.00 -12.01
N ILE A 69 19.84 23.54 -13.04
CA ILE A 69 19.44 24.36 -14.18
C ILE A 69 18.48 25.46 -13.73
N THR A 70 17.46 25.12 -12.93
CA THR A 70 16.49 26.12 -12.44
C THR A 70 17.12 27.12 -11.49
N SER A 71 18.08 26.70 -10.67
CA SER A 71 18.82 27.61 -9.79
C SER A 71 19.75 28.56 -10.55
N LYS A 72 20.41 28.07 -11.62
CA LYS A 72 21.33 28.87 -12.43
C LYS A 72 20.58 29.80 -13.39
N TYR A 73 19.44 29.35 -13.92
CA TYR A 73 18.65 30.07 -14.91
C TYR A 73 17.15 30.04 -14.56
N PRO A 74 16.70 30.92 -13.64
CA PRO A 74 15.34 30.86 -13.09
C PRO A 74 14.23 31.17 -14.11
N ARG A 75 14.56 31.80 -15.24
CA ARG A 75 13.60 32.17 -16.30
C ARG A 75 13.53 31.16 -17.46
N LYS A 76 14.30 30.07 -17.43
CA LYS A 76 14.21 29.05 -18.50
C LYS A 76 12.86 28.33 -18.43
N SER A 77 12.26 28.15 -19.60
CA SER A 77 11.01 27.38 -19.74
C SER A 77 11.26 25.88 -19.56
N ALA A 78 10.22 25.13 -19.17
CA ALA A 78 10.32 23.69 -19.00
C ALA A 78 10.82 22.95 -20.27
N LYS A 79 10.46 23.43 -21.46
CA LYS A 79 10.92 22.87 -22.75
C LYS A 79 12.43 23.02 -22.93
N GLN A 80 12.97 24.19 -22.57
CA GLN A 80 14.41 24.46 -22.65
C GLN A 80 15.17 23.62 -21.62
N ILE A 81 14.63 23.48 -20.40
CA ILE A 81 15.23 22.64 -19.37
C ILE A 81 15.25 21.16 -19.80
N LEU A 82 14.21 20.69 -20.48
CA LEU A 82 14.14 19.32 -20.99
C LEU A 82 15.21 19.04 -22.07
N GLN A 83 15.59 20.03 -22.88
CA GLN A 83 16.68 19.89 -23.86
C GLN A 83 18.07 19.77 -23.21
N GLU A 84 18.23 20.21 -21.97
CA GLU A 84 19.51 20.25 -21.22
C GLU A 84 19.66 19.11 -20.20
N LEU A 85 18.59 18.33 -20.03
CA LEU A 85 18.42 17.27 -19.04
C LEU A 85 19.07 15.96 -19.50
#